data_AF-A0A969J7N9-F1
#
_entry.id   AF-A0A969J7N9-F1
#
_cell.length_a   1.000
_cell.length_b   1.000
_cell.length_c   1.000
_cell.angle_alpha   90.00
_cell.angle_beta   90.00
_cell.angle_gamma   90.00
#
_symmetry.space_group_name_H-M   'P 1'
#
loop_
_entity.id
_entity.type
_entity.pdbx_description
1 polymer ?
#
loop_
_entity_poly.entity_id
_entity_poly.type
_entity_poly.pdbx_seq_one_letter_code
_entity_poly.pdbx_strand_id
1 'polypeptide(L)'
;MVSESLASERAYQFALQIVYLYKYLGNEKKEFTLSQKLLNSGTRIGAEVASAESTPSEIESATLLSLAHKYAVETQYWLRLLKDTGYLAPELFNSISTEAEALAQLLRSKPGFPPKIDEGLSLMAPDSDLPSPNLPSPNLPSPNLQSDLTP
;
A
#
# COMPACT_ATOMS: atom_id res chain seq x y z
N MET A 1 -9.82 15.68 -23.21
CA MET A 1 -9.98 15.61 -21.75
C MET A 1 -10.47 14.20 -21.47
N VAL A 2 -9.68 13.40 -20.76
CA VAL A 2 -10.21 12.11 -20.27
C VAL A 2 -11.30 12.50 -19.28
N SER A 3 -12.53 12.06 -19.50
CA SER A 3 -13.66 12.32 -18.60
C SER A 3 -13.24 11.89 -17.20
N GLU A 4 -13.14 12.83 -16.27
CA GLU A 4 -12.68 12.60 -14.89
C GLU A 4 -13.39 11.40 -14.24
N SER A 5 -14.68 11.21 -14.57
CA SER A 5 -15.49 10.07 -14.13
C SER A 5 -14.94 8.69 -14.51
N LEU A 6 -14.16 8.57 -15.59
CA LEU A 6 -13.58 7.29 -16.03
C LEU A 6 -12.36 6.92 -15.19
N ALA A 7 -11.54 7.90 -14.79
CA ALA A 7 -10.42 7.66 -13.88
C ALA A 7 -10.93 7.29 -12.48
N SER A 8 -11.97 7.98 -12.02
CA SER A 8 -12.60 7.74 -10.72
C SER A 8 -13.24 6.36 -10.62
N GLU A 9 -14.08 5.97 -11.58
CA GLU A 9 -14.69 4.64 -11.61
C GLU A 9 -13.62 3.54 -11.66
N ARG A 10 -12.62 3.71 -12.52
CA ARG A 10 -11.53 2.74 -12.67
C ARG A 10 -10.70 2.60 -11.39
N ALA A 11 -10.37 3.71 -10.73
CA ALA A 11 -9.67 3.71 -9.46
C ALA A 11 -10.50 3.06 -8.33
N TYR A 12 -11.83 3.26 -8.33
CA TYR A 12 -12.72 2.60 -7.38
C TYR A 12 -12.78 1.08 -7.60
N GLN A 13 -12.92 0.62 -8.84
CA GLN A 13 -12.88 -0.81 -9.16
C GLN A 13 -11.53 -1.44 -8.77
N PHE A 14 -10.42 -0.74 -9.00
CA PHE A 14 -9.11 -1.19 -8.55
C PHE A 14 -9.01 -1.27 -7.02
N ALA A 15 -9.55 -0.28 -6.29
CA ALA A 15 -9.59 -0.32 -4.83
C ALA A 15 -10.38 -1.53 -4.32
N LEU A 16 -11.51 -1.89 -4.96
CA LEU A 16 -12.25 -3.12 -4.63
C LEU A 16 -11.39 -4.38 -4.84
N GLN A 17 -10.67 -4.47 -5.96
CA GLN A 17 -9.75 -5.59 -6.22
C GLN A 17 -8.67 -5.70 -5.14
N ILE A 18 -8.09 -4.59 -4.70
CA ILE A 18 -7.10 -4.56 -3.62
C ILE A 18 -7.70 -5.03 -2.30
N VAL A 19 -8.92 -4.62 -1.95
CA VAL A 19 -9.62 -5.10 -0.75
C VAL A 19 -9.86 -6.61 -0.80
N TYR A 20 -10.26 -7.15 -1.96
CA TYR A 20 -10.43 -8.59 -2.12
C TYR A 20 -9.11 -9.35 -2.05
N LEU A 21 -8.04 -8.80 -2.63
CA LEU A 21 -6.71 -9.40 -2.54
C LEU A 21 -6.20 -9.40 -1.10
N TYR A 22 -6.37 -8.31 -0.34
CA TYR A 22 -6.04 -8.25 1.07
C TYR A 22 -6.76 -9.34 1.87
N LYS A 23 -8.07 -9.52 1.65
CA LYS A 23 -8.85 -10.58 2.29
C LYS A 23 -8.31 -11.98 1.95
N TYR A 24 -7.98 -12.23 0.70
CA TYR A 24 -7.40 -13.50 0.26
C TYR A 24 -6.04 -13.76 0.94
N LEU A 25 -5.15 -12.77 0.96
CA LEU A 25 -3.83 -12.88 1.60
C LEU A 25 -3.95 -13.15 3.11
N GLY A 26 -4.86 -12.46 3.81
CA GLY A 26 -5.09 -12.68 5.24
C GLY A 26 -5.76 -14.02 5.55
N ASN A 27 -6.76 -14.43 4.76
CA ASN A 27 -7.53 -15.64 5.04
C ASN A 27 -6.80 -16.91 4.64
N GLU A 28 -6.27 -16.95 3.41
CA GLU A 28 -5.69 -18.16 2.80
C GLU A 28 -4.18 -18.27 3.05
N LYS A 29 -3.47 -17.13 3.00
CA LYS A 29 -2.01 -17.12 3.11
C LYS A 29 -1.49 -16.74 4.50
N LYS A 30 -2.37 -16.24 5.38
CA LYS A 30 -2.02 -15.70 6.71
C LYS A 30 -0.93 -14.61 6.63
N GLU A 31 -0.95 -13.82 5.56
CA GLU A 31 -0.02 -12.70 5.35
C GLU A 31 -0.72 -11.38 5.68
N PHE A 32 -0.16 -10.61 6.61
CA PHE A 32 -0.79 -9.41 7.19
C PHE A 32 0.09 -8.15 7.13
N THR A 33 1.38 -8.28 6.85
CA THR A 33 2.31 -7.15 6.91
C THR A 33 2.40 -6.46 5.55
N LEU A 34 2.70 -7.21 4.49
CA LEU A 34 2.79 -6.67 3.14
C LEU A 34 1.39 -6.39 2.56
N SER A 35 0.42 -7.24 2.86
CA SER A 35 -0.97 -7.09 2.46
C SER A 35 -1.60 -5.83 3.05
N GLN A 36 -1.25 -5.43 4.27
CA GLN A 36 -1.69 -4.17 4.85
C GLN A 36 -1.07 -2.95 4.14
N LYS A 37 0.22 -3.02 3.78
CA LYS A 37 0.88 -1.96 2.99
C LYS A 37 0.28 -1.84 1.59
N LEU A 38 -0.02 -2.99 0.97
CA LEU A 38 -0.73 -3.05 -0.31
C LEU A 38 -2.13 -2.45 -0.19
N LEU A 39 -2.89 -2.82 0.85
CA LEU A 39 -4.24 -2.31 1.09
C LEU A 39 -4.24 -0.80 1.21
N ASN A 40 -3.36 -0.26 2.07
CA ASN A 40 -3.24 1.16 2.31
C ASN A 40 -2.87 1.92 1.02
N SER A 41 -1.79 1.51 0.34
CA SER A 41 -1.37 2.19 -0.89
C SER A 41 -2.41 2.08 -2.01
N GLY A 42 -2.96 0.88 -2.26
CA GLY A 42 -3.87 0.64 -3.37
C GLY A 42 -5.23 1.33 -3.20
N THR A 43 -5.78 1.39 -1.99
CA THR A 43 -7.04 2.12 -1.73
C THR A 43 -6.85 3.64 -1.71
N ARG A 44 -5.65 4.12 -1.33
CA ARG A 44 -5.32 5.54 -1.32
C ARG A 44 -5.37 6.15 -2.73
N ILE A 45 -5.06 5.40 -3.78
CA ILE A 45 -5.20 5.86 -5.18
C ILE A 45 -6.61 6.38 -5.45
N GLY A 46 -7.64 5.57 -5.16
CA GLY A 46 -9.03 5.96 -5.37
C GLY A 46 -9.46 7.12 -4.46
N ALA A 47 -8.98 7.15 -3.21
CA ALA A 47 -9.27 8.25 -2.29
C ALA A 47 -8.76 9.60 -2.81
N GLU A 48 -7.49 9.67 -3.25
CA GLU A 48 -6.92 10.92 -3.77
C GLU A 48 -7.58 11.34 -5.10
N VAL A 49 -7.97 10.38 -5.96
CA VAL A 49 -8.72 10.68 -7.20
C VAL A 49 -10.08 11.29 -6.87
N ALA A 50 -10.84 10.71 -5.94
CA ALA A 50 -12.12 11.27 -5.51
C ALA A 50 -11.96 12.66 -4.88
N SER A 51 -10.91 12.88 -4.09
CA SER A 51 -10.59 14.20 -3.56
C SER A 51 -10.27 15.20 -4.68
N ALA A 52 -9.54 14.80 -5.71
CA ALA A 52 -9.19 15.64 -6.85
C ALA A 52 -10.41 16.08 -7.67
N GLU A 53 -11.46 15.25 -7.75
CA GLU A 53 -12.74 15.60 -8.39
C GLU A 53 -13.60 16.54 -7.54
N SER A 54 -13.42 16.49 -6.22
CA SER A 54 -14.21 17.30 -5.28
C SER A 54 -13.66 18.70 -5.05
N THR A 55 -12.39 18.95 -5.41
CA THR A 55 -11.77 20.27 -5.19
C THR A 55 -12.07 21.23 -6.36
N PRO A 56 -12.43 22.50 -6.06
CA PRO A 56 -12.58 23.53 -7.09
C PRO A 56 -11.23 24.08 -7.59
N SER A 57 -10.11 23.73 -6.96
CA SER A 57 -8.77 24.24 -7.29
C SER A 57 -8.04 23.31 -8.26
N GLU A 58 -7.74 23.80 -9.46
CA GLU A 58 -6.98 23.03 -10.46
C GLU A 58 -5.57 22.62 -9.97
N ILE A 59 -4.92 23.50 -9.19
CA ILE A 59 -3.58 23.24 -8.63
C ILE A 59 -3.65 22.13 -7.57
N GLU A 60 -4.68 22.16 -6.72
CA GLU A 60 -4.91 21.14 -5.70
C GLU A 60 -5.25 19.81 -6.36
N SER A 61 -6.15 19.82 -7.36
CA SER A 61 -6.51 18.65 -8.15
C SER A 61 -5.28 18.00 -8.79
N ALA A 62 -4.42 18.79 -9.46
CA ALA A 62 -3.17 18.28 -10.04
C ALA A 62 -2.19 17.69 -9.00
N THR A 63 -2.16 18.27 -7.79
CA THR A 63 -1.33 17.78 -6.68
C THR A 63 -1.85 16.43 -6.16
N LEU A 64 -3.16 16.30 -5.97
CA LEU A 64 -3.82 15.07 -5.53
C LEU A 64 -3.66 13.94 -6.55
N LEU A 65 -3.82 14.22 -7.84
CA LEU A 65 -3.56 13.24 -8.92
C LEU A 65 -2.08 12.80 -8.94
N SER A 66 -1.15 13.73 -8.70
CA SER A 66 0.28 13.40 -8.61
C SER A 66 0.59 12.53 -7.39
N LEU A 67 -0.14 12.71 -6.29
CA LEU A 67 -0.05 11.85 -5.12
C LEU A 67 -0.66 10.46 -5.40
N ALA A 68 -1.81 10.39 -6.07
CA ALA A 68 -2.41 9.13 -6.54
C ALA A 68 -1.44 8.32 -7.42
N HIS A 69 -0.71 8.99 -8.34
CA HIS A 69 0.36 8.35 -9.12
C HIS A 69 1.46 7.76 -8.23
N LYS A 70 1.92 8.48 -7.20
CA LYS A 70 2.93 7.96 -6.26
C LYS A 70 2.44 6.70 -5.56
N TYR A 71 1.19 6.68 -5.11
CA TYR A 71 0.59 5.50 -4.49
C TYR A 71 0.45 4.33 -5.47
N ALA A 72 0.12 4.57 -6.73
CA ALA A 72 0.10 3.51 -7.75
C ALA A 72 1.48 2.85 -7.95
N VAL A 73 2.56 3.64 -7.96
CA VAL A 73 3.94 3.13 -8.02
C VAL A 73 4.29 2.32 -6.77
N GLU A 74 3.88 2.80 -5.59
CA GLU A 74 4.07 2.07 -4.33
C GLU A 74 3.30 0.74 -4.30
N THR A 75 2.04 0.72 -4.75
CA THR A 75 1.23 -0.50 -4.88
C THR A 75 1.90 -1.53 -5.77
N GLN A 76 2.48 -1.12 -6.91
CA GLN A 76 3.26 -2.02 -7.77
C GLN A 76 4.46 -2.64 -7.04
N TYR A 77 5.14 -1.87 -6.18
CA TYR A 77 6.25 -2.38 -5.39
C TYR A 77 5.80 -3.49 -4.42
N TRP A 78 4.69 -3.28 -3.70
CA TRP A 78 4.14 -4.28 -2.81
C TRP A 78 3.64 -5.54 -3.54
N LEU A 79 3.01 -5.37 -4.71
CA LEU A 79 2.61 -6.51 -5.56
C LEU A 79 3.82 -7.36 -6.00
N ARG A 80 4.93 -6.72 -6.38
CA ARG A 80 6.16 -7.43 -6.74
C ARG A 80 6.73 -8.22 -5.58
N LEU A 81 6.80 -7.63 -4.38
CA LEU A 81 7.28 -8.34 -3.19
C LEU A 81 6.41 -9.55 -2.86
N LEU A 82 5.09 -9.40 -2.90
CA LEU A 82 4.15 -10.50 -2.68
C LEU A 82 4.29 -11.62 -3.72
N LYS A 83 4.57 -11.27 -4.99
CA LYS A 83 4.85 -12.25 -6.05
C LYS A 83 6.17 -12.99 -5.78
N ASP A 84 7.25 -12.25 -5.58
CA ASP A 84 8.60 -12.79 -5.48
C ASP A 84 8.82 -13.60 -4.18
N THR A 85 7.98 -13.36 -3.16
CA THR A 85 7.94 -14.14 -1.90
C THR A 85 6.94 -15.31 -1.93
N GLY A 86 6.24 -15.53 -3.04
CA GLY A 86 5.36 -16.68 -3.25
C GLY A 86 3.94 -16.56 -2.69
N TYR A 87 3.52 -15.37 -2.25
CA TYR A 87 2.15 -15.11 -1.79
C TYR A 87 1.16 -14.92 -2.94
N LEU A 88 1.63 -14.37 -4.06
CA LEU A 88 0.85 -14.12 -5.27
C LEU A 88 1.29 -15.03 -6.41
N ALA A 89 0.32 -15.69 -7.06
CA ALA A 89 0.56 -16.39 -8.31
C ALA A 89 0.89 -15.38 -9.44
N PRO A 90 1.77 -15.73 -10.40
CA PRO A 90 2.16 -14.83 -11.50
C PRO A 90 0.97 -14.29 -12.30
N GLU A 91 -0.07 -15.09 -12.52
CA GLU A 91 -1.25 -14.72 -13.29
C GLU A 91 -2.07 -13.64 -12.56
N LEU A 92 -2.26 -13.81 -11.26
CA LEU A 92 -2.96 -12.86 -10.41
C LEU A 92 -2.16 -11.56 -10.27
N PHE A 93 -0.84 -11.68 -10.09
CA PHE A 93 0.07 -10.53 -10.09
C PHE A 93 -0.05 -9.74 -11.41
N ASN A 94 0.03 -10.40 -12.56
CA ASN A 94 -0.02 -9.73 -13.86
C ASN A 94 -1.34 -8.97 -14.05
N SER A 95 -2.48 -9.59 -13.73
CA SER A 95 -3.78 -8.94 -13.85
C SER A 95 -3.88 -7.65 -13.03
N ILE A 96 -3.41 -7.66 -11.78
CA ILE A 96 -3.55 -6.52 -10.88
C ILE A 96 -2.45 -5.48 -11.15
N SER A 97 -1.23 -5.92 -11.45
CA SER A 97 -0.10 -5.03 -11.74
C SER A 97 -0.31 -4.24 -13.04
N THR A 98 -0.88 -4.86 -14.08
CA THR A 98 -1.20 -4.15 -15.33
C THR A 98 -2.23 -3.05 -15.10
N GLU A 99 -3.22 -3.29 -14.24
CA GLU A 99 -4.22 -2.29 -13.89
C GLU A 99 -3.61 -1.14 -13.07
N ALA A 100 -2.76 -1.45 -12.09
CA ALA A 100 -2.02 -0.44 -11.32
C ALA A 100 -1.11 0.42 -12.21
N GLU A 101 -0.48 -0.17 -13.23
CA GLU A 101 0.34 0.55 -14.19
C GLU A 101 -0.49 1.43 -15.12
N ALA A 102 -1.62 0.94 -15.61
CA ALA A 102 -2.54 1.74 -16.42
C ALA A 102 -3.09 2.95 -15.64
N LEU A 103 -3.44 2.76 -14.37
CA LEU A 103 -3.83 3.85 -13.47
C LEU A 103 -2.68 4.84 -13.25
N ALA A 104 -1.45 4.36 -13.00
CA ALA A 104 -0.30 5.24 -12.86
C ALA A 104 -0.09 6.11 -14.12
N GLN A 105 -0.21 5.52 -15.32
CA GLN A 105 -0.07 6.27 -16.57
C GLN A 105 -1.20 7.29 -16.76
N LEU A 106 -2.44 6.92 -16.41
CA LEU A 106 -3.60 7.79 -16.49
C LEU A 106 -3.52 8.99 -15.53
N LEU A 107 -3.01 8.76 -14.31
CA LEU A 107 -2.94 9.74 -13.23
C LEU A 107 -1.69 10.62 -13.31
N ARG A 108 -0.76 10.34 -14.23
CA ARG A 108 0.44 11.15 -14.42
C ARG A 108 0.03 12.54 -14.92
N SER A 109 -0.03 13.51 -14.00
CA SER A 109 -0.28 14.90 -14.34
C SER A 109 0.82 15.42 -15.28
N LYS A 110 0.46 16.36 -16.17
CA LYS A 110 1.42 16.91 -17.15
C LYS A 110 2.59 17.62 -16.43
N PRO A 111 3.84 17.48 -16.90
CA PRO A 111 4.96 18.22 -16.35
C PRO A 111 4.80 19.72 -16.63
N GLY A 112 4.77 20.55 -15.58
CA GLY A 112 4.62 22.00 -15.69
C GLY A 112 4.28 22.74 -14.39
N PHE A 113 3.91 22.03 -13.32
CA PHE A 113 3.66 22.64 -12.01
C PHE A 113 4.34 21.82 -10.91
N PRO A 114 5.55 22.20 -10.43
CA PRO A 114 6.04 21.62 -9.21
C PRO A 114 5.33 22.29 -8.03
N PRO A 115 4.64 21.56 -7.13
CA PRO A 115 4.54 22.07 -5.77
C PRO A 115 5.97 22.12 -5.25
N LYS A 116 6.46 23.31 -4.90
CA LYS A 116 7.55 23.43 -3.95
C LYS A 116 7.07 22.71 -2.70
N ILE A 117 7.59 21.52 -2.46
CA ILE A 117 7.47 20.90 -1.15
C ILE A 117 8.51 21.64 -0.33
N ASP A 118 8.10 22.71 0.36
CA ASP A 118 8.84 23.13 1.54
C ASP A 118 8.76 21.95 2.51
N GLU A 119 9.91 21.46 2.96
CA GLU A 119 10.09 20.33 3.89
C GLU A 119 9.57 20.66 5.32
N GLY A 120 8.34 21.16 5.41
CA GLY A 120 7.69 21.60 6.64
C GLY A 120 6.42 20.83 7.03
N LEU A 121 5.93 19.89 6.20
CA LEU A 121 4.89 18.96 6.63
C LEU A 121 5.52 17.68 7.17
N SER A 122 6.04 17.82 8.40
CA SER A 122 6.30 16.73 9.31
C SER A 122 5.04 15.87 9.44
N LEU A 123 5.22 14.55 9.34
CA LEU A 123 4.25 13.52 9.69
C LEU A 123 3.52 13.89 11.00
N MET A 124 2.23 14.20 10.93
CA MET A 124 1.33 13.82 12.01
C MET A 124 1.03 12.33 11.83
N ALA A 125 1.97 11.50 12.29
CA ALA A 125 1.57 10.21 12.82
C ALA A 125 0.67 10.49 14.04
N PRO A 126 -0.49 9.84 14.21
CA PRO A 126 -1.16 9.86 15.50
C PRO A 126 -0.19 9.30 16.54
N ASP A 127 -0.09 10.01 17.66
CA ASP A 127 0.85 9.79 18.74
C ASP A 127 1.09 8.31 19.02
N SER A 128 2.36 7.93 18.97
CA SER A 128 2.90 6.71 19.55
C SER A 128 2.82 6.81 21.08
N ASP A 129 1.60 6.71 21.62
CA ASP A 129 1.30 6.63 23.04
C ASP A 129 0.24 5.53 23.31
N LEU A 130 0.39 4.39 22.62
CA LEU A 130 -0.16 3.14 23.13
C LEU A 130 0.91 2.50 24.02
N PRO A 131 0.64 2.30 25.32
CA PRO A 131 1.58 1.60 26.20
C PRO A 131 1.84 0.21 25.61
N SER A 132 3.13 -0.12 25.45
CA SER A 132 3.55 -1.46 25.08
C SER A 132 2.85 -2.49 25.97
N PRO A 133 2.16 -3.51 25.43
CA PRO A 133 1.63 -4.57 26.27
C PRO A 133 2.82 -5.23 26.98
N ASN A 134 2.81 -5.18 28.31
CA ASN A 134 3.80 -5.81 29.15
C ASN A 134 3.58 -7.34 29.08
N LEU A 135 4.05 -7.94 27.99
CA LEU A 135 4.02 -9.38 27.80
C LEU A 135 5.11 -9.98 28.70
N PRO A 136 4.76 -10.87 29.66
CA PRO A 136 5.76 -11.55 30.45
C PRO A 136 6.67 -12.37 29.53
N SER A 137 7.98 -12.23 29.71
CA SER A 137 8.98 -12.99 28.97
C SER A 137 8.68 -14.49 29.05
N PRO A 138 8.66 -15.23 27.92
CA PRO A 138 8.52 -16.67 27.98
C PRO A 138 9.73 -17.25 28.72
N ASN A 139 9.46 -17.91 29.84
CA ASN A 139 10.47 -18.60 30.64
C ASN A 139 10.88 -19.87 29.88
N LEU A 140 11.82 -19.73 28.95
CA LEU A 140 12.40 -20.85 28.23
C LEU A 140 13.42 -21.53 29.15
N PRO A 141 13.25 -22.82 29.52
CA PRO A 141 14.27 -23.53 30.26
C PRO A 141 15.54 -23.65 29.41
N SER A 142 16.68 -23.28 30.00
CA SER A 142 17.99 -23.40 29.38
C SER A 142 18.27 -24.86 29.01
N PRO A 143 18.79 -25.16 27.80
CA PRO A 143 19.22 -26.50 27.47
C PRO A 143 20.45 -26.86 28.31
N ASN A 144 20.31 -27.83 29.21
CA ASN A 144 21.43 -28.38 29.96
C ASN A 144 22.31 -29.20 29.00
N LEU A 145 23.35 -28.56 28.47
CA LEU A 145 24.49 -29.24 27.85
C LEU A 145 25.51 -29.53 28.95
N GLN A 146 25.36 -30.67 29.60
CA GLN A 146 26.48 -31.37 30.22
C GLN A 146 26.47 -32.81 29.71
N SER A 147 27.24 -32.99 28.64
CA SER A 147 28.04 -34.18 28.44
C SER A 147 28.87 -34.43 29.72
N ASP A 148 28.87 -35.66 30.23
CA ASP A 148 29.92 -36.63 29.91
C ASP A 148 30.22 -37.58 31.08
N LEU A 149 30.60 -38.79 30.69
CA LEU A 149 31.39 -39.79 31.44
C LEU A 149 30.67 -40.72 32.42
N THR A 150 30.33 -41.88 31.86
CA THR A 150 30.50 -43.22 32.46
C THR A 150 31.73 -43.35 33.36
N PRO A 151 31.67 -44.27 34.31
CA PRO A 151 32.44 -45.51 34.14
C PRO A 151 31.57 -46.75 33.94
#